data_AF-A0A2D6E130-F1
#
_entry.id   AF-A0A2D6E130-F1
#
_cell.length_a   1.000
_cell.length_b   1.000
_cell.length_c   1.000
_cell.angle_alpha   90.00
_cell.angle_beta   90.00
_cell.angle_gamma   90.00
#
_symmetry.space_group_name_H-M   'P 1'
#
loop_
_entity.id
_entity.type
_entity.pdbx_description
1 polymer ?
#
loop_
_entity_poly.entity_id
_entity_poly.type
_entity_poly.pdbx_seq_one_letter_code
_entity_poly.pdbx_strand_id
1 'polypeptide(L)'
;MENTIQEDKLAPIVIDLTQKNNIDESWLRMFGEHIKGILKTMFGNISIPVEVKGSSSDIKSFVRALGGERNYISSLKKYGLDNPRTYRSKANLSKATSQFERNTGIKWPFK
;
A
#
# COMPACT_ATOMS: atom_id res chain seq x y z
N MET A 1 26.19 -26.27 15.01
CA MET A 1 24.75 -25.92 14.99
C MET A 1 24.52 -25.19 13.70
N GLU A 2 23.99 -25.89 12.70
CA GLU A 2 23.69 -25.32 11.39
C GLU A 2 22.54 -24.32 11.53
N ASN A 3 22.78 -23.05 11.19
CA ASN A 3 21.72 -22.07 11.01
C ASN A 3 21.02 -22.36 9.67
N THR A 4 20.11 -23.32 9.66
CA THR A 4 19.18 -23.53 8.55
C THR A 4 18.17 -22.38 8.56
N ILE A 5 18.46 -21.33 7.80
CA ILE A 5 17.45 -20.33 7.46
C ILE A 5 16.39 -21.09 6.65
N GLN A 6 15.15 -21.12 7.15
CA GLN A 6 14.02 -21.70 6.42
C GLN A 6 13.71 -20.80 5.22
N GLU A 7 14.33 -21.06 4.07
CA GLU A 7 14.17 -20.29 2.83
C GLU A 7 12.75 -20.32 2.25
N ASP A 8 11.89 -21.21 2.73
CA ASP A 8 10.69 -21.62 1.98
C ASP A 8 9.37 -20.94 2.40
N LYS A 9 9.39 -20.03 3.39
CA LYS A 9 8.21 -19.24 3.77
C LYS A 9 8.61 -17.82 4.13
N LEU A 10 8.51 -16.91 3.16
CA LEU A 10 8.57 -15.48 3.44
C LEU A 10 7.55 -15.16 4.54
N ALA A 11 8.01 -14.57 5.64
CA ALA A 11 7.11 -14.11 6.70
C ALA A 11 6.08 -13.13 6.11
N PRO A 12 4.79 -13.23 6.48
CA PRO A 12 3.76 -12.37 5.93
C PRO A 12 4.05 -10.91 6.26
N ILE A 13 3.84 -10.03 5.28
CA ILE A 13 3.77 -8.60 5.56
C ILE A 13 2.47 -8.38 6.34
N VAL A 14 2.59 -7.99 7.62
CA VAL A 14 1.44 -7.67 8.47
C VAL A 14 1.24 -6.16 8.48
N ILE A 15 0.06 -5.72 8.03
CA ILE A 15 -0.39 -4.33 8.11
C ILE A 15 -1.52 -4.26 9.13
N ASP A 16 -1.22 -3.70 10.30
CA ASP A 16 -2.20 -3.55 11.37
C ASP A 16 -2.75 -2.12 11.42
N LEU A 17 -3.95 -1.93 10.87
CA LEU A 17 -4.65 -0.65 10.83
C LEU A 17 -5.41 -0.35 12.15
N THR A 18 -5.35 -1.25 13.14
CA THR A 18 -6.00 -1.04 14.44
C THR A 18 -5.17 -0.19 15.40
N GLN A 19 -3.86 -0.11 15.19
CA GLN A 19 -2.91 0.58 16.07
C GLN A 19 -2.92 2.10 15.90
N LYS A 20 -4.10 2.71 15.84
CA LYS A 20 -4.31 4.15 15.59
C LYS A 20 -3.67 5.04 16.66
N ASN A 21 -3.48 4.53 17.87
CA ASN A 21 -2.91 5.27 19.01
C ASN A 21 -1.38 5.22 19.07
N ASN A 22 -0.71 4.39 18.26
CA ASN A 22 0.75 4.20 18.26
C ASN A 22 1.36 4.53 16.89
N ILE A 23 0.74 5.43 16.13
CA ILE A 23 1.26 5.88 14.83
C ILE A 23 2.37 6.90 15.10
N ASP A 24 3.61 6.43 15.14
CA ASP A 24 4.81 7.28 15.15
C ASP A 24 5.49 7.31 13.78
N GLU A 25 6.60 8.06 13.67
CA GLU A 25 7.36 8.18 12.42
C GLU A 25 7.96 6.84 11.97
N SER A 26 8.41 6.00 12.91
CA SER A 26 8.98 4.68 12.62
C SER A 26 7.92 3.75 12.03
N TRP A 27 6.72 3.75 12.61
CA TRP A 27 5.58 3.01 12.12
C TRP A 27 5.16 3.48 10.73
N LEU A 28 5.06 4.80 10.50
CA LEU A 28 4.71 5.37 9.19
C LEU A 28 5.74 5.01 8.12
N ARG A 29 7.03 5.01 8.47
CA ARG A 29 8.11 4.58 7.58
C ARG A 29 7.98 3.10 7.23
N MET A 30 7.75 2.22 8.22
CA MET A 30 7.51 0.80 7.97
C MET A 30 6.29 0.56 7.10
N PHE A 31 5.20 1.27 7.38
CA PHE A 31 3.97 1.21 6.58
C PHE A 31 4.24 1.61 5.12
N GLY A 32 5.02 2.66 4.90
CA GLY A 32 5.48 3.08 3.57
C GLY A 32 6.29 2.00 2.84
N GLU A 33 7.26 1.40 3.51
CA GLU A 33 8.07 0.33 2.90
C GLU A 33 7.25 -0.94 2.62
N HIS A 34 6.29 -1.29 3.48
CA HIS A 34 5.34 -2.38 3.21
C HIS A 34 4.51 -2.10 1.95
N ILE A 35 3.88 -0.92 1.84
CA ILE A 35 3.09 -0.58 0.66
C ILE A 35 3.96 -0.61 -0.60
N LYS A 36 5.17 -0.04 -0.54
CA LYS A 36 6.14 -0.06 -1.66
C LYS A 36 6.52 -1.48 -2.07
N GLY A 37 6.75 -2.38 -1.10
CA GLY A 37 7.01 -3.79 -1.34
C GLY A 37 5.84 -4.47 -2.07
N ILE A 38 4.61 -4.25 -1.57
CA ILE A 38 3.39 -4.80 -2.17
C ILE A 38 3.17 -4.25 -3.60
N LEU A 39 3.45 -2.97 -3.85
CA LEU A 39 3.33 -2.41 -5.19
C LEU A 39 4.37 -2.99 -6.15
N LYS A 40 5.61 -3.20 -5.69
CA LYS A 40 6.64 -3.86 -6.51
C LYS A 40 6.22 -5.26 -6.93
N THR A 41 5.66 -6.06 -6.02
CA THR A 41 5.18 -7.41 -6.35
C THR A 41 3.98 -7.37 -7.28
N MET A 42 3.09 -6.40 -7.13
CA MET A 42 1.97 -6.16 -8.05
C MET A 42 2.37 -5.86 -9.50
N PHE A 43 3.56 -5.29 -9.71
CA PHE A 43 4.14 -5.05 -11.04
C PHE A 43 5.12 -6.13 -11.50
N GLY A 44 5.43 -7.09 -10.64
CA GLY A 44 6.24 -8.27 -10.96
C GLY A 44 5.39 -9.53 -11.06
N ASN A 45 6.06 -10.68 -11.15
CA ASN A 45 5.45 -12.01 -11.16
C ASN A 45 5.69 -12.75 -9.83
N ILE A 46 5.79 -12.02 -8.72
CA ILE A 46 6.06 -12.57 -7.39
C ILE A 46 4.79 -12.42 -6.56
N SER A 47 4.34 -13.51 -5.94
CA SER A 47 3.28 -13.48 -4.93
C SER A 47 3.90 -13.47 -3.54
N ILE A 48 3.45 -12.56 -2.68
CA ILE A 48 3.88 -12.50 -1.29
C ILE A 48 2.65 -12.61 -0.36
N PRO A 49 2.78 -13.30 0.78
CA PRO A 49 1.72 -13.31 1.78
C PRO A 49 1.59 -11.92 2.42
N VAL A 50 0.37 -11.37 2.39
CA VAL A 50 0.02 -10.08 3.00
C VAL A 50 -1.21 -10.28 3.88
N GLU A 51 -1.10 -9.88 5.14
CA GLU A 51 -2.19 -9.87 6.10
C GLU A 51 -2.53 -8.43 6.48
N VAL A 52 -3.81 -8.07 6.38
CA VAL A 52 -4.30 -6.74 6.78
C VAL A 52 -5.29 -6.91 7.92
N LYS A 53 -5.01 -6.28 9.06
CA LYS A 53 -5.86 -6.27 10.25
C LYS A 53 -6.51 -4.90 10.38
N GLY A 54 -7.81 -4.86 10.68
CA GLY A 54 -8.56 -3.61 10.77
C GLY A 54 -10.06 -3.83 10.72
N SER A 55 -10.82 -2.75 10.89
CA SER A 55 -12.25 -2.79 10.62
C SER A 55 -12.51 -3.04 9.13
N SER A 56 -13.69 -3.58 8.78
CA SER A 56 -14.05 -3.80 7.38
C SER A 56 -14.01 -2.51 6.55
N SER A 57 -14.32 -1.35 7.13
CA SER A 57 -14.22 -0.05 6.46
C SER A 57 -12.78 0.38 6.20
N ASP A 58 -11.87 0.13 7.15
CA ASP A 58 -10.46 0.48 7.06
C ASP A 58 -9.74 -0.40 6.03
N ILE A 59 -10.02 -1.70 6.05
CA ILE A 59 -9.46 -2.65 5.07
C ILE A 59 -9.95 -2.27 3.65
N LYS A 60 -11.25 -1.98 3.48
CA LYS A 60 -11.79 -1.59 2.17
C LYS A 60 -11.20 -0.27 1.66
N SER A 61 -10.99 0.73 2.52
CA SER A 61 -10.35 1.99 2.09
C SER A 61 -8.87 1.80 1.78
N PHE A 62 -8.16 0.97 2.54
CA PHE A 62 -6.77 0.59 2.27
C PHE A 62 -6.61 -0.07 0.90
N VAL A 63 -7.40 -1.11 0.61
CA VAL A 63 -7.36 -1.82 -0.69
C VAL A 63 -7.66 -0.88 -1.85
N ARG A 64 -8.62 0.06 -1.69
CA ARG A 64 -8.92 1.07 -2.71
C ARG A 64 -7.75 2.03 -2.94
N ALA A 65 -7.10 2.49 -1.88
CA ALA A 65 -5.93 3.36 -1.99
C ALA A 65 -4.77 2.64 -2.70
N LEU A 66 -4.48 1.40 -2.29
CA LEU A 66 -3.45 0.56 -2.90
C LEU A 66 -3.71 0.29 -4.39
N GLY A 67 -4.95 -0.05 -4.75
CA GLY A 67 -5.35 -0.22 -6.16
C GLY A 67 -5.27 1.08 -6.96
N GLY A 68 -5.64 2.21 -6.34
CA GLY A 68 -5.46 3.54 -6.92
C GLY A 68 -4.01 3.84 -7.26
N GLU A 69 -3.08 3.48 -6.36
CA GLU A 69 -1.64 3.72 -6.50
C GLU A 69 -1.09 2.90 -7.68
N ARG A 70 -1.42 1.61 -7.72
CA ARG A 70 -1.11 0.73 -8.85
C ARG A 70 -1.63 1.32 -10.17
N ASN A 71 -2.87 1.77 -10.21
CA ASN A 71 -3.48 2.29 -11.44
C ASN A 71 -2.84 3.61 -11.90
N TYR A 72 -2.48 4.49 -10.96
CA TYR A 72 -1.75 5.72 -11.26
C TYR A 72 -0.37 5.41 -11.82
N ILE A 73 0.42 4.57 -11.16
CA ILE A 73 1.75 4.16 -11.63
C ILE A 73 1.66 3.48 -13.01
N SER A 74 0.65 2.64 -13.24
CA SER A 74 0.42 2.01 -14.55
C SER A 74 0.10 3.03 -15.64
N SER A 75 -0.77 4.01 -15.33
CA SER A 75 -1.11 5.08 -16.27
C SER A 75 0.10 5.95 -16.60
N LEU A 76 0.88 6.30 -15.56
CA LEU A 76 2.10 7.08 -15.69
C LEU A 76 3.12 6.38 -16.59
N LYS A 77 3.37 5.09 -16.36
CA LYS A 77 4.27 4.27 -17.19
C LYS A 77 3.81 4.18 -18.64
N LYS A 78 2.49 4.12 -18.88
CA LYS A 78 1.92 3.90 -20.22
C LYS A 78 1.77 5.19 -21.03
N TYR A 79 1.40 6.29 -20.39
CA TYR A 79 0.97 7.51 -21.08
C TYR A 79 1.79 8.75 -20.73
N GLY A 80 2.66 8.70 -19.72
CA GLY A 80 3.40 9.86 -19.23
C GLY A 80 2.55 10.82 -18.37
N LEU A 81 3.18 11.90 -17.89
CA LEU A 81 2.56 12.86 -16.97
C LEU A 81 1.50 13.75 -17.64
N ASP A 82 1.68 14.07 -18.93
CA ASP A 82 0.86 15.06 -19.64
C ASP A 82 -0.39 14.47 -20.30
N ASN A 83 -0.74 13.22 -19.97
CA ASN A 83 -1.90 12.56 -20.53
C ASN A 83 -3.15 12.75 -19.64
N PRO A 84 -4.32 13.10 -20.21
CA PRO A 84 -5.59 13.19 -19.48
C PRO A 84 -5.95 11.94 -18.67
N ARG A 85 -5.53 10.76 -19.14
CA ARG A 85 -5.75 9.49 -18.43
C ARG A 85 -4.91 9.39 -17.15
N THR A 86 -3.69 9.89 -17.17
CA THR A 86 -2.80 9.96 -15.99
C THR A 86 -3.33 10.95 -14.96
N TYR A 87 -3.82 12.12 -15.39
CA TYR A 87 -4.47 13.05 -14.47
C TYR A 87 -5.73 12.47 -13.83
N ARG A 88 -6.57 11.76 -14.61
CA ARG A 88 -7.75 11.10 -14.08
C ARG A 88 -7.40 10.03 -13.04
N SER A 89 -6.39 9.19 -13.30
CA SER A 89 -5.97 8.19 -12.32
C SER A 89 -5.34 8.82 -11.07
N LYS A 90 -4.58 9.92 -11.21
CA LYS A 90 -4.09 10.71 -10.07
C LYS A 90 -5.22 11.28 -9.21
N ALA A 91 -6.26 11.84 -9.83
CA ALA A 91 -7.42 12.37 -9.11
C ALA A 91 -8.19 11.26 -8.37
N ASN A 92 -8.34 10.08 -8.98
CA ASN A 92 -8.96 8.93 -8.34
C ASN A 92 -8.12 8.41 -7.16
N LEU A 93 -6.79 8.34 -7.33
CA LEU A 93 -5.86 8.00 -6.26
C LEU A 93 -6.00 8.97 -5.09
N SER A 94 -5.95 10.28 -5.34
CA SER A 94 -6.10 11.31 -4.31
C SER A 94 -7.40 11.18 -3.52
N LYS A 95 -8.52 10.86 -4.18
CA LYS A 95 -9.79 10.58 -3.49
C LYS A 95 -9.70 9.34 -2.60
N ALA A 96 -9.08 8.27 -3.10
CA ALA A 96 -8.96 7.01 -2.38
C ALA A 96 -8.05 7.15 -1.15
N THR A 97 -6.89 7.81 -1.28
CA THR A 97 -5.97 8.06 -0.16
C THR A 97 -6.62 8.99 0.85
N SER A 98 -7.27 10.08 0.42
CA SER A 98 -8.00 10.98 1.32
C SER A 98 -9.10 10.24 2.10
N GLN A 99 -9.81 9.30 1.47
CA GLN A 99 -10.80 8.49 2.17
C GLN A 99 -10.16 7.52 3.18
N PHE A 100 -9.04 6.89 2.81
CA PHE A 100 -8.28 6.06 3.74
C PHE A 100 -7.82 6.87 4.96
N GLU A 101 -7.16 8.01 4.76
CA GLU A 101 -6.67 8.85 5.86
C GLU A 101 -7.81 9.31 6.78
N ARG A 102 -8.99 9.64 6.22
CA ARG A 102 -10.16 10.02 7.04
C ARG A 102 -10.73 8.86 7.86
N ASN A 103 -10.73 7.64 7.32
CA ASN A 103 -11.25 6.47 8.02
C ASN A 103 -10.29 5.98 9.12
N THR A 104 -9.00 6.01 8.83
CA THR A 104 -7.99 5.34 9.66
C THR A 104 -7.22 6.30 10.55
N GLY A 105 -7.14 7.60 10.20
CA GLY A 105 -6.21 8.55 10.81
C GLY A 105 -4.76 8.34 10.37
N ILE A 106 -4.47 7.32 9.57
CA ILE A 106 -3.12 6.98 9.10
C ILE A 106 -2.84 7.77 7.81
N LYS A 107 -1.69 8.44 7.74
CA LYS A 107 -1.25 9.14 6.53
C LYS A 107 -0.80 8.18 5.43
N TRP A 108 -1.22 8.46 4.19
CA TRP A 108 -0.75 7.71 3.04
C TRP A 108 0.73 8.07 2.76
N PRO A 109 1.61 7.08 2.51
CA PRO A 109 3.06 7.32 2.50
C PRO A 109 3.59 7.97 1.23
N PHE A 110 2.78 8.07 0.16
CA PHE A 110 3.18 8.67 -1.11
C PHE A 110 2.42 9.97 -1.35
N LYS A 111 3.15 11.01 -1.76
CA LYS A 111 2.61 12.34 -2.09
C LYS A 111 3.01 12.72 -3.50
#